data_AF-A0A352PVF5-F1
#
_entry.id   AF-A0A352PVF5-F1
#
_cell.length_a   1.000
_cell.length_b   1.000
_cell.length_c   1.000
_cell.angle_alpha   90.00
_cell.angle_beta   90.00
_cell.angle_gamma   90.00
#
_symmetry.space_group_name_H-M   'P 1'
#
loop_
_entity.id
_entity.type
_entity.pdbx_description
1 polymer ?
#
loop_
_entity_poly.entity_id
_entity_poly.type
_entity_poly.pdbx_seq_one_letter_code
_entity_poly.pdbx_strand_id
1 'polypeptide(L)'
;DFNLAGEIWIIRDYFKKMGVETVANITGDGRVADIQRAHGAALNVVQCSGATMDLAKLMKEQYGTPFLRVSYFGIEDMAESLYAVARFFEPRDPKIMSRTRRLVREELDALLPRIKEFRRDLEGKKAAIYVGGAFKAFSLVKAFRLLGMQTVLVGSQTGTKEDYQELYEICDEGTIIVDDSNPLELSSFLEEKAVDIFVGGVKERPIAYKLGVGFCDHNHERKLPLEGFVGMLRFAEEVHRTVMSPVWRFTRVGGGRGPNAAGFDSSPLMGEVAL
;
A
#
# COMPACT_ATOMS: atom_id res chain seq x y z
N ASP A 1 -13.03 1.35 8.91
CA ASP A 1 -12.35 2.10 7.84
C ASP A 1 -12.74 3.56 7.92
N PHE A 2 -11.84 4.49 7.57
CA PHE A 2 -12.02 5.94 7.72
C PHE A 2 -12.50 6.64 6.44
N ASN A 3 -12.75 5.89 5.36
CA ASN A 3 -13.22 6.38 4.06
C ASN A 3 -12.30 7.44 3.43
N LEU A 4 -10.99 7.23 3.53
CA LEU A 4 -10.03 8.10 2.84
C LEU A 4 -10.26 7.98 1.34
N ALA A 5 -10.35 9.11 0.64
CA ALA A 5 -10.60 9.16 -0.81
C ALA A 5 -11.80 8.31 -1.31
N GLY A 6 -12.82 8.07 -0.48
CA GLY A 6 -14.01 7.30 -0.88
C GLY A 6 -13.85 5.77 -0.84
N GLU A 7 -12.78 5.27 -0.19
CA GLU A 7 -12.44 3.84 -0.15
C GLU A 7 -13.56 2.94 0.40
N ILE A 8 -14.27 3.35 1.46
CA ILE A 8 -15.33 2.49 2.04
C ILE A 8 -16.49 2.29 1.07
N TRP A 9 -16.74 3.23 0.16
CA TRP A 9 -17.80 3.11 -0.84
C TRP A 9 -17.50 1.98 -1.83
N ILE A 10 -16.22 1.80 -2.17
CA ILE A 10 -15.75 0.71 -3.03
C ILE A 10 -15.99 -0.63 -2.33
N ILE A 11 -15.58 -0.74 -1.07
CA ILE A 11 -15.73 -1.97 -0.28
C ILE A 11 -17.22 -2.34 -0.09
N ARG A 12 -18.08 -1.34 0.15
CA ARG A 12 -19.53 -1.55 0.24
C ARG A 12 -20.14 -2.05 -1.05
N ASP A 13 -19.67 -1.56 -2.20
CA ASP A 13 -20.11 -2.06 -3.49
C ASP A 13 -19.72 -3.54 -3.69
N TYR A 14 -18.50 -3.93 -3.28
CA TYR A 14 -18.09 -5.34 -3.28
C TYR A 14 -18.98 -6.21 -2.38
N PHE A 15 -19.24 -5.77 -1.14
CA PHE A 15 -20.13 -6.49 -0.24
C PHE A 15 -21.55 -6.58 -0.79
N LYS A 16 -22.09 -5.52 -1.40
CA LYS A 16 -23.38 -5.54 -2.07
C LYS A 16 -23.41 -6.55 -3.23
N LYS A 17 -22.39 -6.59 -4.08
CA LYS A 17 -22.24 -7.58 -5.17
C LYS A 17 -22.13 -9.02 -4.65
N MET A 18 -21.53 -9.19 -3.47
CA MET A 18 -21.52 -10.46 -2.75
C MET A 18 -22.85 -10.80 -2.10
N GLY A 19 -23.80 -9.88 -1.98
CA GLY A 19 -25.08 -10.08 -1.28
C GLY A 19 -24.99 -9.90 0.24
N VAL A 20 -23.99 -9.16 0.71
CA VAL A 20 -23.80 -8.80 2.12
C VAL A 20 -24.31 -7.38 2.36
N GLU A 21 -25.16 -7.22 3.36
CA GLU A 21 -25.62 -5.91 3.81
C GLU A 21 -24.60 -5.28 4.76
N THR A 22 -24.18 -4.05 4.48
CA THR A 22 -23.35 -3.26 5.41
C THR A 22 -24.25 -2.49 6.37
N VAL A 23 -24.22 -2.88 7.66
CA VAL A 23 -25.03 -2.26 8.71
C VAL A 23 -24.52 -0.88 9.13
N ALA A 24 -23.19 -0.75 9.28
CA ALA A 24 -22.56 0.49 9.74
C ALA A 24 -21.10 0.59 9.25
N ASN A 25 -20.62 1.83 9.09
CA ASN A 25 -19.20 2.12 8.87
C ASN A 25 -18.64 2.83 10.10
N ILE A 26 -17.50 2.33 10.60
CA ILE A 26 -16.81 2.90 11.76
C ILE A 26 -15.43 3.39 11.31
N THR A 27 -15.20 4.70 11.17
CA THR A 27 -16.17 5.82 11.20
C THR A 27 -16.32 6.54 9.85
N GLY A 28 -15.61 6.09 8.82
CA GLY A 28 -15.63 6.69 7.49
C GLY A 28 -17.03 6.76 6.88
N ASP A 29 -17.53 7.97 6.64
CA ASP A 29 -18.90 8.24 6.18
C ASP A 29 -19.98 7.50 7.00
N GLY A 30 -19.74 7.26 8.28
CA GLY A 30 -20.72 6.66 9.19
C GLY A 30 -21.86 7.64 9.54
N ARG A 31 -23.02 7.10 9.92
CA ARG A 31 -24.11 7.87 10.53
C ARG A 31 -24.31 7.42 11.97
N VAL A 32 -24.69 8.35 12.85
CA VAL A 32 -24.94 8.05 14.27
C VAL A 32 -25.97 6.93 14.41
N ALA A 33 -27.06 6.99 13.63
CA ALA A 33 -28.10 5.98 13.65
C ALA A 33 -27.58 4.57 13.27
N ASP A 34 -26.67 4.48 12.30
CA ASP A 34 -26.04 3.22 11.87
C ASP A 34 -25.11 2.67 12.96
N ILE A 35 -24.32 3.55 13.60
CA ILE A 35 -23.43 3.16 14.70
C ILE A 35 -24.25 2.65 15.89
N GLN A 36 -25.37 3.30 16.23
CA GLN A 36 -26.25 2.86 17.32
C GLN A 36 -26.81 1.44 17.10
N ARG A 37 -27.02 1.03 15.85
CA ARG A 37 -27.49 -0.32 15.48
C ARG A 37 -26.38 -1.31 15.11
N ALA A 38 -25.10 -0.90 15.20
CA ALA A 38 -23.97 -1.75 14.78
C ALA A 38 -23.87 -3.05 15.59
N HIS A 39 -24.34 -3.05 16.85
CA HIS A 39 -24.41 -4.25 17.71
C HIS A 39 -25.31 -5.37 17.14
N GLY A 40 -26.20 -5.05 16.18
CA GLY A 40 -27.03 -6.04 15.48
C GLY A 40 -26.34 -6.70 14.27
N ALA A 41 -25.10 -6.31 13.94
CA ALA A 41 -24.36 -6.92 12.84
C ALA A 41 -23.97 -8.38 13.16
N ALA A 42 -23.97 -9.24 12.14
CA ALA A 42 -23.56 -10.63 12.30
C ALA A 42 -22.03 -10.81 12.37
N LEU A 43 -21.27 -9.84 11.84
CA LEU A 43 -19.82 -9.89 11.72
C LEU A 43 -19.24 -8.48 11.68
N ASN A 44 -18.18 -8.24 12.44
CA ASN A 44 -17.34 -7.06 12.31
C ASN A 44 -16.18 -7.34 11.36
N VAL A 45 -15.94 -6.45 10.39
CA VAL A 45 -14.83 -6.57 9.42
C VAL A 45 -13.86 -5.42 9.64
N VAL A 46 -12.68 -5.73 10.18
CA VAL A 46 -11.75 -4.74 10.75
C VAL A 46 -10.59 -4.53 9.81
N GLN A 47 -10.66 -3.46 9.02
CA GLN A 47 -9.57 -2.99 8.16
C GLN A 47 -8.38 -2.55 9.02
N CYS A 48 -7.19 -3.02 8.64
CA CYS A 48 -5.95 -2.91 9.40
C CYS A 48 -5.72 -1.55 10.08
N SER A 49 -6.10 -1.48 11.35
CA SER A 49 -5.59 -0.49 12.30
C SER A 49 -5.84 -0.94 13.73
N GLY A 50 -4.90 -0.65 14.63
CA GLY A 50 -5.07 -0.83 16.07
C GLY A 50 -6.23 -0.02 16.65
N ALA A 51 -6.60 1.11 16.02
CA ALA A 51 -7.61 2.04 16.53
C ALA A 51 -9.02 1.45 16.66
N THR A 52 -9.43 0.54 15.76
CA THR A 52 -10.78 -0.06 15.78
C THR A 52 -10.80 -1.49 16.31
N MET A 53 -9.64 -2.07 16.61
CA MET A 53 -9.54 -3.45 17.07
C MET A 53 -10.14 -3.62 18.47
N ASP A 54 -9.90 -2.67 19.36
CA ASP A 54 -10.45 -2.73 20.72
C ASP A 54 -11.97 -2.60 20.73
N LEU A 55 -12.55 -1.81 19.84
CA LEU A 55 -14.00 -1.78 19.65
C LEU A 55 -14.54 -3.13 19.18
N ALA A 56 -13.87 -3.80 18.24
CA ALA A 56 -14.29 -5.12 17.77
C ALA A 56 -14.21 -6.18 18.88
N LYS A 57 -13.18 -6.13 19.74
CA LYS A 57 -13.08 -6.97 20.94
C LYS A 57 -14.21 -6.70 21.92
N LEU A 58 -14.51 -5.43 22.21
CA LEU A 58 -15.62 -5.02 23.07
C LEU A 58 -16.97 -5.51 22.53
N MET A 59 -17.21 -5.39 21.22
CA MET A 59 -18.44 -5.89 20.59
C MET A 59 -18.56 -7.42 20.67
N LYS A 60 -17.43 -8.14 20.58
CA LYS A 60 -17.41 -9.59 20.78
C LYS A 60 -17.74 -9.97 22.23
N GLU A 61 -17.17 -9.25 23.19
CA GLU A 61 -17.40 -9.50 24.63
C GLU A 61 -18.84 -9.18 25.04
N GLN A 62 -19.36 -8.02 24.64
CA GLN A 62 -20.65 -7.53 25.09
C GLN A 62 -21.84 -8.09 24.31
N TYR A 63 -21.66 -8.33 23.00
CA TYR A 63 -22.75 -8.73 22.09
C TYR A 63 -22.52 -10.08 21.40
N GLY A 64 -21.39 -10.75 21.65
CA GLY A 64 -21.05 -12.01 20.99
C GLY A 64 -20.72 -11.88 19.50
N THR A 65 -20.61 -10.66 18.97
CA THR A 65 -20.38 -10.44 17.54
C THR A 65 -18.93 -10.75 17.16
N PRO A 66 -18.66 -11.77 16.33
CA PRO A 66 -17.30 -12.10 15.92
C PRO A 66 -16.69 -11.00 15.05
N PHE A 67 -15.36 -11.02 14.88
CA PHE A 67 -14.67 -10.12 13.99
C PHE A 67 -13.62 -10.83 13.14
N LEU A 68 -13.41 -10.32 11.93
CA LEU A 68 -12.31 -10.68 11.03
C LEU A 68 -11.36 -9.48 10.90
N ARG A 69 -10.05 -9.74 11.01
CA ARG A 69 -9.03 -8.78 10.59
C ARG A 69 -8.84 -8.93 9.08
N VAL A 70 -8.86 -7.82 8.36
CA VAL A 70 -8.77 -7.79 6.90
C VAL A 70 -7.82 -6.70 6.43
N SER A 71 -7.39 -6.82 5.18
CA SER A 71 -6.66 -5.79 4.47
C SER A 71 -7.25 -5.58 3.09
N TYR A 72 -7.69 -4.37 2.83
CA TYR A 72 -8.24 -3.98 1.53
C TYR A 72 -7.19 -3.40 0.56
N PHE A 73 -5.90 -3.39 0.93
CA PHE A 73 -4.83 -2.89 0.06
C PHE A 73 -4.08 -4.05 -0.62
N GLY A 74 -3.94 -3.96 -1.94
CA GLY A 74 -3.30 -4.98 -2.76
C GLY A 74 -4.25 -6.09 -3.23
N ILE A 75 -3.86 -6.80 -4.30
CA ILE A 75 -4.73 -7.78 -4.96
C ILE A 75 -5.03 -8.99 -4.06
N GLU A 76 -3.98 -9.62 -3.54
CA GLU A 76 -4.08 -10.86 -2.77
C GLU A 76 -4.86 -10.64 -1.47
N ASP A 77 -4.47 -9.61 -0.72
CA ASP A 77 -5.05 -9.31 0.58
C ASP A 77 -6.52 -8.89 0.43
N MET A 78 -6.87 -8.12 -0.60
CA MET A 78 -8.26 -7.76 -0.91
C MET A 78 -9.08 -9.00 -1.27
N ALA A 79 -8.57 -9.85 -2.17
CA ALA A 79 -9.27 -11.07 -2.57
C ALA A 79 -9.52 -12.00 -1.37
N GLU A 80 -8.49 -12.22 -0.55
CA GLU A 80 -8.60 -13.05 0.65
C GLU A 80 -9.57 -12.45 1.68
N SER A 81 -9.61 -11.13 1.82
CA SER A 81 -10.58 -10.44 2.67
C SER A 81 -12.02 -10.70 2.22
N LEU A 82 -12.30 -10.66 0.90
CA LEU A 82 -13.62 -11.00 0.37
C LEU A 82 -13.94 -12.48 0.57
N TYR A 83 -12.99 -13.38 0.33
CA TYR A 83 -13.19 -14.81 0.55
C TYR A 83 -13.41 -15.16 2.02
N ALA A 84 -12.74 -14.50 2.95
CA ALA A 84 -12.93 -14.70 4.39
C ALA A 84 -14.35 -14.32 4.82
N VAL A 85 -14.86 -13.18 4.34
CA VAL A 85 -16.26 -12.78 4.56
C VAL A 85 -17.21 -13.78 3.91
N ALA A 86 -16.92 -14.23 2.68
CA ALA A 86 -17.74 -15.23 1.99
C ALA A 86 -17.82 -16.55 2.77
N ARG A 87 -16.70 -17.07 3.27
CA ARG A 87 -16.64 -18.30 4.09
C ARG A 87 -17.46 -18.18 5.36
N PHE A 88 -17.46 -17.01 6.01
CA PHE A 88 -18.25 -16.78 7.21
C PHE A 88 -19.76 -16.89 6.95
N PHE A 89 -20.24 -16.35 5.83
CA PHE A 89 -21.66 -16.32 5.49
C PHE A 89 -22.14 -17.51 4.65
N GLU A 90 -21.24 -18.34 4.10
CA GLU A 90 -21.58 -19.50 3.27
C GLU A 90 -22.60 -20.46 3.91
N PRO A 91 -22.58 -20.76 5.22
CA PRO A 91 -23.61 -21.60 5.85
C PRO A 91 -25.03 -21.01 5.77
N ARG A 92 -25.15 -19.68 5.64
CA ARG A 92 -26.44 -18.97 5.54
C ARG A 92 -26.83 -18.67 4.09
N ASP A 93 -25.84 -18.46 3.23
CA ASP A 93 -26.04 -18.27 1.79
C ASP A 93 -25.00 -19.08 0.99
N PRO A 94 -25.34 -20.31 0.58
CA PRO A 94 -24.43 -21.17 -0.18
C PRO A 94 -23.98 -20.60 -1.53
N LYS A 95 -24.65 -19.55 -2.06
CA LYS A 95 -24.29 -18.93 -3.34
C LYS A 95 -23.26 -17.80 -3.17
N ILE A 96 -22.97 -17.34 -1.95
CA ILE A 96 -22.05 -16.21 -1.71
C ILE A 96 -20.65 -16.48 -2.28
N MET A 97 -20.15 -17.70 -2.13
CA MET A 97 -18.83 -18.09 -2.62
C MET A 97 -18.74 -17.96 -4.15
N SER A 98 -19.79 -18.37 -4.87
CA SER A 98 -19.86 -18.22 -6.33
C SER A 98 -19.91 -16.76 -6.76
N ARG A 99 -20.66 -15.90 -6.06
CA ARG A 99 -20.72 -14.46 -6.36
C ARG A 99 -19.37 -13.79 -6.08
N THR A 100 -18.70 -14.19 -5.01
CA THR A 100 -17.37 -13.70 -4.62
C THR A 100 -16.31 -14.07 -5.66
N ARG A 101 -16.25 -15.34 -6.10
CA ARG A 101 -15.32 -15.78 -7.15
C ARG A 101 -15.53 -15.02 -8.46
N ARG A 102 -16.80 -14.78 -8.83
CA ARG A 102 -17.13 -14.00 -10.03
C ARG A 102 -16.65 -12.55 -9.91
N LEU A 103 -16.94 -11.89 -8.78
CA LEU A 103 -16.46 -10.53 -8.50
C LEU A 103 -14.93 -10.43 -8.61
N VAL A 104 -14.20 -11.32 -7.91
CA VAL A 104 -12.74 -11.32 -7.93
C VAL A 104 -12.21 -11.54 -9.35
N ARG A 105 -12.79 -12.47 -10.11
CA ARG A 105 -12.40 -12.71 -11.51
C ARG A 105 -12.60 -11.46 -12.38
N GLU A 106 -13.79 -10.86 -12.33
CA GLU A 106 -14.12 -9.67 -13.13
C GLU A 106 -13.17 -8.50 -12.84
N GLU A 107 -12.85 -8.26 -11.57
CA GLU A 107 -11.91 -7.21 -11.16
C GLU A 107 -10.47 -7.51 -11.62
N LEU A 108 -10.03 -8.77 -11.50
CA LEU A 108 -8.69 -9.19 -11.96
C LEU A 108 -8.53 -9.11 -13.48
N ASP A 109 -9.55 -9.54 -14.23
CA ASP A 109 -9.55 -9.52 -15.70
C ASP A 109 -9.39 -8.09 -16.23
N ALA A 110 -9.98 -7.10 -15.53
CA ALA A 110 -9.82 -5.68 -15.86
C ALA A 110 -8.46 -5.11 -15.37
N LEU A 111 -8.00 -5.51 -14.19
CA LEU A 111 -6.83 -4.94 -13.52
C LEU A 111 -5.49 -5.42 -14.11
N LEU A 112 -5.33 -6.74 -14.30
CA LEU A 112 -4.03 -7.34 -14.60
C LEU A 112 -3.40 -6.87 -15.93
N PRO A 113 -4.15 -6.66 -17.03
CA PRO A 113 -3.58 -6.12 -18.26
C PRO A 113 -2.90 -4.76 -18.04
N ARG A 114 -3.54 -3.89 -17.25
CA ARG A 114 -3.02 -2.55 -16.92
C ARG A 114 -1.79 -2.62 -16.01
N ILE A 115 -1.82 -3.49 -15.00
CA ILE A 115 -0.65 -3.73 -14.14
C ILE A 115 0.55 -4.21 -14.97
N LYS A 116 0.32 -5.06 -15.97
CA LYS A 116 1.38 -5.54 -16.87
C LYS A 116 2.01 -4.42 -17.70
N GLU A 117 1.22 -3.44 -18.13
CA GLU A 117 1.73 -2.24 -18.82
C GLU A 117 2.70 -1.45 -17.92
N PHE A 118 2.30 -1.16 -16.68
CA PHE A 118 3.15 -0.42 -15.74
C PHE A 118 4.38 -1.21 -15.31
N ARG A 119 4.22 -2.52 -15.08
CA ARG A 119 5.33 -3.40 -14.70
C ARG A 119 6.48 -3.35 -15.71
N ARG A 120 6.17 -3.35 -17.01
CA ARG A 120 7.21 -3.31 -18.06
C ARG A 120 8.15 -2.12 -17.89
N ASP A 121 7.63 -0.98 -17.47
CA ASP A 121 8.40 0.26 -17.34
C ASP A 121 9.07 0.38 -15.95
N LEU A 122 8.49 -0.27 -14.93
CA LEU A 122 8.94 -0.25 -13.54
C LEU A 122 9.88 -1.40 -13.15
N GLU A 123 10.04 -2.42 -13.99
CA GLU A 123 10.86 -3.59 -13.68
C GLU A 123 12.29 -3.19 -13.27
N GLY A 124 12.74 -3.71 -12.13
CA GLY A 124 14.07 -3.46 -11.57
C GLY A 124 14.26 -2.10 -10.90
N LYS A 125 13.24 -1.23 -10.88
CA LYS A 125 13.27 0.02 -10.10
C LYS A 125 13.22 -0.27 -8.60
N LYS A 126 13.83 0.59 -7.80
CA LYS A 126 14.00 0.42 -6.36
C LYS A 126 13.00 1.25 -5.57
N ALA A 127 12.28 0.60 -4.66
CA ALA A 127 11.33 1.21 -3.74
C ALA A 127 11.87 1.20 -2.31
N ALA A 128 11.60 2.28 -1.58
CA ALA A 128 11.74 2.36 -0.14
C ALA A 128 10.36 2.56 0.50
N ILE A 129 10.14 1.96 1.67
CA ILE A 129 8.87 2.01 2.40
C ILE A 129 9.15 2.44 3.84
N TYR A 130 8.46 3.46 4.33
CA TYR A 130 8.44 3.81 5.74
C TYR A 130 7.06 4.30 6.16
N VAL A 131 6.37 3.52 6.99
CA VAL A 131 4.95 3.75 7.33
C VAL A 131 4.68 3.57 8.82
N GLY A 132 3.48 3.92 9.30
CA GLY A 132 3.18 3.81 10.73
C GLY A 132 3.27 2.37 11.27
N GLY A 133 2.49 1.45 10.70
CA GLY A 133 2.42 0.06 11.16
C GLY A 133 3.04 -0.93 10.17
N ALA A 134 3.73 -1.94 10.69
CA ALA A 134 4.42 -2.97 9.91
C ALA A 134 3.49 -3.75 8.95
N PHE A 135 2.23 -3.96 9.33
CA PHE A 135 1.25 -4.58 8.42
C PHE A 135 1.08 -3.81 7.09
N LYS A 136 1.08 -2.47 7.13
CA LYS A 136 1.02 -1.67 5.89
C LYS A 136 2.28 -1.88 5.05
N ALA A 137 3.42 -1.99 5.71
CA ALA A 137 4.69 -2.23 5.05
C ALA A 137 4.68 -3.57 4.30
N PHE A 138 4.12 -4.61 4.91
CA PHE A 138 3.96 -5.93 4.30
C PHE A 138 3.17 -5.88 2.98
N SER A 139 1.98 -5.27 2.99
CA SER A 139 1.15 -5.18 1.79
C SER A 139 1.81 -4.30 0.70
N LEU A 140 2.59 -3.28 1.09
CA LEU A 140 3.38 -2.47 0.15
C LEU A 140 4.52 -3.26 -0.51
N VAL A 141 5.23 -4.12 0.24
CA VAL A 141 6.27 -5.00 -0.34
C VAL A 141 5.66 -5.89 -1.42
N LYS A 142 4.51 -6.50 -1.16
CA LYS A 142 3.77 -7.29 -2.16
C LYS A 142 3.35 -6.46 -3.37
N ALA A 143 2.83 -5.26 -3.14
CA ALA A 143 2.41 -4.34 -4.21
C ALA A 143 3.58 -3.94 -5.12
N PHE A 144 4.76 -3.66 -4.55
CA PHE A 144 5.96 -3.37 -5.33
C PHE A 144 6.48 -4.57 -6.10
N ARG A 145 6.48 -5.76 -5.48
CA ARG A 145 6.84 -7.01 -6.16
C ARG A 145 5.94 -7.29 -7.36
N LEU A 146 4.63 -7.02 -7.24
CA LEU A 146 3.67 -7.13 -8.34
C LEU A 146 4.03 -6.20 -9.51
N LEU A 147 4.54 -4.99 -9.22
CA LEU A 147 5.00 -4.02 -10.21
C LEU A 147 6.43 -4.28 -10.73
N GLY A 148 7.08 -5.36 -10.29
CA GLY A 148 8.44 -5.70 -10.69
C GLY A 148 9.53 -4.83 -10.05
N MET A 149 9.18 -4.11 -8.99
CA MET A 149 10.10 -3.25 -8.26
C MET A 149 10.75 -4.00 -7.10
N GLN A 150 12.01 -3.67 -6.83
CA GLN A 150 12.78 -4.21 -5.70
C GLN A 150 12.55 -3.33 -4.48
N THR A 151 12.05 -3.90 -3.38
CA THR A 151 12.02 -3.17 -2.12
C THR A 151 13.40 -3.25 -1.48
N VAL A 152 14.09 -2.12 -1.33
CA VAL A 152 15.49 -2.07 -0.83
C VAL A 152 15.59 -1.51 0.60
N LEU A 153 14.53 -0.86 1.06
CA LEU A 153 14.36 -0.37 2.43
C LEU A 153 12.89 -0.57 2.81
N VAL A 154 12.64 -1.13 3.99
CA VAL A 154 11.32 -1.20 4.59
C VAL A 154 11.40 -0.86 6.07
N GLY A 155 10.43 -0.12 6.59
CA GLY A 155 10.38 0.15 8.02
C GLY A 155 9.03 0.60 8.52
N SER A 156 8.88 0.55 9.85
CA SER A 156 7.68 1.01 10.52
C SER A 156 7.95 1.79 11.80
N GLN A 157 6.95 2.54 12.29
CA GLN A 157 7.04 3.33 13.53
C GLN A 157 6.57 2.55 14.77
N THR A 158 5.67 1.59 14.59
CA THR A 158 4.98 0.92 15.72
C THR A 158 4.85 -0.60 15.52
N GLY A 159 5.81 -1.23 14.84
CA GLY A 159 5.81 -2.68 14.61
C GLY A 159 6.14 -3.47 15.87
N THR A 160 5.57 -4.68 16.01
CA THR A 160 6.03 -5.64 17.03
C THR A 160 7.17 -6.50 16.52
N LYS A 161 7.81 -7.26 17.42
CA LYS A 161 8.87 -8.20 17.04
C LYS A 161 8.38 -9.23 16.04
N GLU A 162 7.15 -9.72 16.20
CA GLU A 162 6.50 -10.67 15.31
C GLU A 162 6.27 -10.04 13.93
N ASP A 163 5.81 -8.79 13.89
CA ASP A 163 5.63 -8.09 12.60
C ASP A 163 6.96 -7.93 11.83
N TYR A 164 8.06 -7.65 12.54
CA TYR A 164 9.38 -7.54 11.90
C TYR A 164 9.94 -8.89 11.44
N GLN A 165 9.61 -9.98 12.13
CA GLN A 165 9.94 -11.34 11.68
C GLN A 165 9.20 -11.67 10.38
N GLU A 166 7.90 -11.35 10.29
CA GLU A 166 7.13 -11.52 9.06
C GLU A 166 7.68 -10.65 7.92
N LEU A 167 8.02 -9.38 8.20
CA LEU A 167 8.66 -8.50 7.22
C LEU A 167 9.98 -9.06 6.72
N TYR A 168 10.80 -9.64 7.60
CA TYR A 168 12.05 -10.28 7.21
C TYR A 168 11.82 -11.46 6.26
N GLU A 169 10.82 -12.30 6.54
CA GLU A 169 10.51 -13.48 5.72
C GLU A 169 10.01 -13.14 4.32
N ILE A 170 9.35 -12.00 4.15
CA ILE A 170 8.85 -11.57 2.84
C ILE A 170 9.79 -10.64 2.07
N CYS A 171 10.82 -10.09 2.71
CA CYS A 171 11.75 -9.19 2.03
C CYS A 171 12.84 -9.99 1.32
N ASP A 172 13.34 -9.43 0.22
CA ASP A 172 14.43 -10.05 -0.52
C ASP A 172 15.76 -9.81 0.24
N GLU A 173 16.75 -10.69 0.03
CA GLU A 173 18.06 -10.57 0.66
C GLU A 173 18.70 -9.20 0.37
N GLY A 174 19.29 -8.58 1.39
CA GLY A 174 19.92 -7.25 1.28
C GLY A 174 18.96 -6.06 1.42
N THR A 175 17.66 -6.30 1.64
CA THR A 175 16.70 -5.28 2.08
C THR A 175 17.07 -4.78 3.47
N ILE A 176 17.18 -3.46 3.65
CA ILE A 176 17.36 -2.87 4.97
C ILE A 176 15.99 -2.81 5.66
N ILE A 177 15.89 -3.37 6.86
CA ILE A 177 14.69 -3.31 7.70
C ILE A 177 14.97 -2.38 8.88
N VAL A 178 14.13 -1.35 9.06
CA VAL A 178 14.31 -0.36 10.12
C VAL A 178 13.08 -0.24 11.03
N ASP A 179 13.34 0.01 12.31
CA ASP A 179 12.34 0.26 13.34
C ASP A 179 12.52 1.67 13.91
N ASP A 180 11.44 2.47 13.90
CA ASP A 180 11.39 3.84 14.40
C ASP A 180 12.55 4.74 13.94
N SER A 181 12.99 4.56 12.69
CA SER A 181 14.10 5.34 12.13
C SER A 181 13.82 6.83 12.09
N ASN A 182 14.88 7.59 12.37
CA ASN A 182 14.85 9.04 12.30
C ASN A 182 15.14 9.57 10.87
N PRO A 183 14.84 10.84 10.57
CA PRO A 183 15.05 11.40 9.24
C PRO A 183 16.49 11.34 8.71
N LEU A 184 17.49 11.41 9.58
CA LEU A 184 18.90 11.38 9.17
C LEU A 184 19.29 9.98 8.67
N GLU A 185 18.91 8.94 9.42
CA GLU A 185 19.08 7.54 9.02
C GLU A 185 18.38 7.23 7.71
N LEU A 186 17.10 7.62 7.60
CA LEU A 186 16.32 7.43 6.38
C LEU A 186 17.01 8.10 5.19
N SER A 187 17.49 9.33 5.34
CA SER A 187 18.18 10.04 4.26
C SER A 187 19.43 9.28 3.78
N SER A 188 20.27 8.83 4.72
CA SER A 188 21.47 8.06 4.41
C SER A 188 21.15 6.75 3.67
N PHE A 189 20.14 6.01 4.12
CA PHE A 189 19.76 4.75 3.46
C PHE A 189 19.17 4.95 2.07
N LEU A 190 18.38 6.01 1.87
CA LEU A 190 17.80 6.34 0.57
C LEU A 190 18.89 6.67 -0.47
N GLU A 191 19.92 7.43 -0.05
CA GLU A 191 21.08 7.74 -0.88
C GLU A 191 21.91 6.47 -1.18
N GLU A 192 22.27 5.70 -0.13
CA GLU A 192 23.08 4.48 -0.25
C GLU A 192 22.46 3.46 -1.22
N LYS A 193 21.14 3.27 -1.14
CA LYS A 193 20.44 2.27 -1.96
C LYS A 193 20.05 2.76 -3.36
N ALA A 194 20.25 4.04 -3.67
CA ALA A 194 19.86 4.67 -4.93
C ALA A 194 18.38 4.41 -5.28
N VAL A 195 17.50 4.82 -4.38
CA VAL A 195 16.06 4.60 -4.44
C VAL A 195 15.40 5.43 -5.55
N ASP A 196 14.46 4.83 -6.30
CA ASP A 196 13.69 5.52 -7.35
C ASP A 196 12.38 6.13 -6.79
N ILE A 197 11.77 5.46 -5.80
CA ILE A 197 10.57 5.95 -5.12
C ILE A 197 10.59 5.64 -3.62
N PHE A 198 10.20 6.63 -2.82
CA PHE A 198 9.98 6.49 -1.39
C PHE A 198 8.49 6.59 -1.07
N VAL A 199 7.96 5.62 -0.32
CA VAL A 199 6.56 5.58 0.11
C VAL A 199 6.48 5.80 1.61
N GLY A 200 5.67 6.77 2.01
CA GLY A 200 5.46 7.06 3.41
C GLY A 200 4.31 8.02 3.66
N GLY A 201 4.41 8.81 4.73
CA GLY A 201 3.46 9.88 5.04
C GLY A 201 4.00 11.28 4.77
N VAL A 202 3.22 12.29 5.15
CA VAL A 202 3.56 13.70 4.96
C VAL A 202 4.92 14.10 5.55
N LYS A 203 5.38 13.44 6.62
CA LYS A 203 6.66 13.71 7.26
C LYS A 203 7.86 13.26 6.40
N GLU A 204 7.69 12.21 5.61
CA GLU A 204 8.74 11.63 4.77
C GLU A 204 8.86 12.34 3.40
N ARG A 205 7.79 13.00 2.96
CA ARG A 205 7.73 13.70 1.66
C ARG A 205 8.86 14.72 1.44
N PRO A 206 9.19 15.61 2.40
CA PRO A 206 10.29 16.56 2.21
C PRO A 206 11.66 15.90 2.10
N ILE A 207 11.86 14.73 2.73
CA ILE A 207 13.10 13.97 2.65
C ILE A 207 13.28 13.50 1.20
N ALA A 208 12.29 12.81 0.64
CA ALA A 208 12.33 12.30 -0.73
C ALA A 208 12.65 13.41 -1.74
N TYR A 209 11.93 14.54 -1.68
CA TYR A 209 12.11 15.61 -2.65
C TYR A 209 13.45 16.35 -2.53
N LYS A 210 13.99 16.51 -1.32
CA LYS A 210 15.33 17.09 -1.13
C LYS A 210 16.43 16.19 -1.71
N LEU A 211 16.22 14.88 -1.71
CA LEU A 211 17.13 13.89 -2.29
C LEU A 211 16.91 13.65 -3.79
N GLY A 212 15.92 14.30 -4.41
CA GLY A 212 15.58 14.06 -5.80
C GLY A 212 14.96 12.67 -6.06
N VAL A 213 14.32 12.09 -5.05
CA VAL A 213 13.65 10.78 -5.10
C VAL A 213 12.14 10.98 -5.26
N GLY A 214 11.50 10.10 -6.04
CA GLY A 214 10.05 10.08 -6.18
C GLY A 214 9.34 9.83 -4.86
N PHE A 215 8.15 10.39 -4.66
CA PHE A 215 7.38 10.18 -3.44
C PHE A 215 5.94 9.74 -3.74
N CYS A 216 5.48 8.70 -3.04
CA CYS A 216 4.06 8.32 -3.03
C CYS A 216 3.53 8.36 -1.60
N ASP A 217 2.45 9.12 -1.39
CA ASP A 217 1.76 9.17 -0.10
C ASP A 217 0.83 7.96 0.05
N HIS A 218 1.13 7.09 1.01
CA HIS A 218 0.28 5.93 1.35
C HIS A 218 -0.57 6.19 2.61
N ASN A 219 -0.48 7.38 3.19
CA ASN A 219 -1.25 7.82 4.35
C ASN A 219 -2.31 8.84 3.91
N HIS A 220 -2.44 9.97 4.59
CA HIS A 220 -3.72 10.69 4.64
C HIS A 220 -3.92 11.80 3.60
N GLU A 221 -2.86 12.26 2.92
CA GLU A 221 -2.98 13.38 1.96
C GLU A 221 -3.18 12.95 0.51
N ARG A 222 -3.40 11.64 0.29
CA ARG A 222 -3.71 11.10 -1.02
C ARG A 222 -5.11 11.51 -1.49
N LYS A 223 -5.24 11.72 -2.80
CA LYS A 223 -6.53 12.04 -3.45
C LYS A 223 -7.17 10.85 -4.15
N LEU A 224 -6.42 9.76 -4.30
CA LEU A 224 -6.85 8.54 -4.97
C LEU A 224 -7.09 7.44 -3.93
N PRO A 225 -8.11 6.59 -4.14
CA PRO A 225 -8.31 5.42 -3.30
C PRO A 225 -7.16 4.42 -3.53
N LEU A 226 -6.74 3.76 -2.47
CA LEU A 226 -5.77 2.66 -2.48
C LEU A 226 -6.42 1.34 -2.08
N GLU A 227 -7.61 1.37 -1.48
CA GLU A 227 -8.36 0.16 -1.17
C GLU A 227 -9.11 -0.42 -2.38
N GLY A 228 -9.30 -1.74 -2.36
CA GLY A 228 -9.93 -2.50 -3.42
C GLY A 228 -9.01 -2.78 -4.61
N PHE A 229 -9.52 -3.57 -5.56
CA PHE A 229 -8.81 -3.86 -6.81
C PHE A 229 -8.51 -2.59 -7.61
N VAL A 230 -9.48 -1.68 -7.72
CA VAL A 230 -9.27 -0.35 -8.31
C VAL A 230 -8.20 0.46 -7.56
N GLY A 231 -8.12 0.32 -6.24
CA GLY A 231 -7.10 1.00 -5.45
C GLY A 231 -5.68 0.54 -5.78
N MET A 232 -5.49 -0.76 -6.02
CA MET A 232 -4.22 -1.28 -6.53
C MET A 232 -3.87 -0.70 -7.91
N LEU A 233 -4.85 -0.54 -8.81
CA LEU A 233 -4.62 0.12 -10.10
C LEU A 233 -4.16 1.56 -9.91
N ARG A 234 -4.83 2.33 -9.04
CA ARG A 234 -4.47 3.72 -8.76
C ARG A 234 -3.10 3.85 -8.13
N PHE A 235 -2.75 2.93 -7.23
CA PHE A 235 -1.40 2.86 -6.67
C PHE A 235 -0.36 2.64 -7.77
N ALA A 236 -0.59 1.67 -8.66
CA ALA A 236 0.32 1.40 -9.78
C ALA A 236 0.47 2.61 -10.72
N GLU A 237 -0.63 3.31 -11.02
CA GLU A 237 -0.64 4.55 -11.81
C GLU A 237 0.14 5.68 -11.14
N GLU A 238 0.01 5.83 -9.81
CA GLU A 238 0.76 6.82 -9.02
C GLU A 238 2.26 6.52 -9.03
N VAL A 239 2.63 5.27 -8.77
CA VAL A 239 4.01 4.81 -8.77
C VAL A 239 4.64 4.99 -10.14
N HIS A 240 3.96 4.55 -11.20
CA HIS A 240 4.43 4.70 -12.58
C HIS A 240 4.64 6.16 -12.94
N ARG A 241 3.63 7.01 -12.74
CA ARG A 241 3.71 8.44 -13.05
C ARG A 241 4.83 9.13 -12.27
N THR A 242 5.01 8.74 -11.02
CA THR A 242 6.06 9.28 -10.15
C THR A 242 7.44 8.87 -10.64
N VAL A 243 7.71 7.56 -10.75
CA VAL A 243 9.03 7.03 -11.13
C VAL A 243 9.42 7.43 -12.55
N MET A 244 8.47 7.43 -13.47
CA MET A 244 8.73 7.71 -14.89
C MET A 244 8.64 9.20 -15.25
N SER A 245 8.49 10.08 -14.27
CA SER A 245 8.37 11.52 -14.51
C SER A 245 9.64 12.09 -15.16
N PRO A 246 9.52 12.94 -16.20
CA PRO A 246 10.67 13.59 -16.81
C PRO A 246 11.38 14.58 -15.89
N VAL A 247 10.75 14.96 -14.76
CA VAL A 247 11.31 15.90 -13.78
C VAL A 247 12.68 15.43 -13.26
N TRP A 248 12.88 14.12 -13.14
CA TRP A 248 14.12 13.53 -12.62
C TRP A 248 15.33 13.77 -13.51
N ARG A 249 15.12 14.17 -14.78
CA ARG A 249 16.21 14.60 -15.69
C ARG A 249 16.78 15.97 -15.32
N PHE A 250 16.04 16.74 -14.51
CA PHE A 250 16.38 18.12 -14.13
C PHE A 250 16.75 18.25 -12.66
N THR A 251 16.58 17.20 -11.86
CA THR A 251 17.05 17.15 -10.47
C THR A 251 18.55 16.83 -10.47
N ARG A 252 19.35 17.66 -9.80
CA ARG A 252 20.75 17.33 -9.50
C ARG A 252 20.75 16.17 -8.51
N VAL A 253 20.96 14.94 -8.97
CA VAL A 253 21.24 13.83 -8.06
C VAL A 253 22.63 14.05 -7.48
N GLY A 254 22.70 14.45 -6.21
CA GLY A 254 23.95 14.35 -5.46
C GLY A 254 24.36 12.89 -5.43
N GLY A 255 25.45 12.53 -6.10
CA GLY A 255 25.96 11.17 -6.17
C GLY A 255 25.47 10.35 -7.36
N GLY A 256 26.08 10.53 -8.53
CA GLY A 256 26.33 9.40 -9.45
C GLY A 256 25.23 8.97 -10.44
N ARG A 257 24.10 9.66 -10.56
CA ARG A 257 23.20 9.47 -11.72
C ARG A 257 23.19 10.70 -12.62
N GLY A 258 24.22 10.80 -13.46
CA GLY A 258 24.09 11.54 -14.71
C GLY A 258 23.13 10.80 -15.65
N PRO A 259 22.38 11.50 -16.52
CA PRO A 259 21.60 10.83 -17.55
C PRO A 259 22.55 10.03 -18.43
N ASN A 260 22.16 8.81 -18.80
CA ASN A 260 22.73 8.15 -19.97
C ASN A 260 22.49 9.07 -21.17
N ALA A 261 23.46 9.94 -21.45
CA ALA A 261 23.57 10.68 -22.68
C ALA A 261 24.06 9.68 -23.73
N ALA A 262 23.12 8.95 -24.32
CA ALA A 262 23.37 8.35 -25.61
C ALA A 262 23.63 9.49 -26.61
N GLY A 263 24.89 9.68 -26.97
CA GLY A 263 25.33 10.46 -28.13
C GLY A 263 25.56 11.93 -27.90
N PHE A 264 26.64 12.31 -27.20
CA PHE A 264 27.41 13.50 -27.55
C PHE A 264 28.90 13.21 -27.43
N ASP A 265 29.60 13.48 -28.53
CA ASP A 265 31.00 13.24 -28.80
C ASP A 265 31.92 13.89 -27.76
N SER A 266 32.73 13.07 -27.08
CA SER A 266 33.66 13.50 -26.05
C SER A 266 35.07 13.62 -26.61
N SER A 267 35.39 14.78 -27.18
CA SER A 267 36.79 15.21 -27.32
C SER A 267 37.26 15.82 -26.00
N PRO A 268 38.36 15.35 -25.38
CA PRO A 268 38.77 15.82 -24.06
C PRO A 268 39.57 17.13 -24.18
N LEU A 269 39.10 18.19 -23.54
CA LEU A 269 39.93 19.35 -23.21
C LEU A 269 40.60 19.10 -21.87
N MET A 270 41.93 19.03 -21.91
CA MET A 270 42.83 19.05 -20.75
C MET A 270 42.55 20.24 -19.83
N GLY A 271 42.73 20.06 -18.51
CA GLY A 271 42.81 21.19 -17.59
C GLY A 271 42.76 20.82 -16.10
N GLU A 272 43.95 20.58 -15.56
CA GLU A 272 44.42 20.90 -14.21
C GLU A 272 43.87 20.20 -12.94
N VAL A 273 44.87 19.69 -12.22
CA VAL A 273 44.92 19.15 -10.86
C VAL A 273 44.80 20.28 -9.85
N ALA A 274 44.14 20.03 -8.71
CA ALA A 274 44.41 20.78 -7.48
C ALA A 274 44.49 19.81 -6.29
N LEU A 275 45.52 20.08 -5.48
CA LEU A 275 45.99 19.42 -4.25
C LEU A 275 44.91 19.08 -3.22
#